data_AF-A0A954BYY0-F1
#
_entry.id   AF-A0A954BYY0-F1
#
_cell.length_a   1.000
_cell.length_b   1.000
_cell.length_c   1.000
_cell.angle_alpha   90.00
_cell.angle_beta   90.00
_cell.angle_gamma   90.00
#
_symmetry.space_group_name_H-M   'P 1'
#
loop_
_entity.id
_entity.type
_entity.pdbx_description
1 polymer ?
#
loop_
_entity_poly.entity_id
_entity_poly.type
_entity_poly.pdbx_seq_one_letter_code
_entity_poly.pdbx_strand_id
1 'polypeptide(L)'
;MSDQLTVGNIHAAWFVSLYYDGGTNSLTVGHQAGNLYGTSTPVYPFLANRPTIRRSINLKDCKAKISNVSIQLTNATYRGAQLWDELNPLSAARKYLNRAVVIQERLNRAGTLSTVFTGRIRELSLNRSSGKIDVILESNEPWDFISIPQTQLDTGQYFPVVYGDYGYSSSGSYCIYKQQFPVELLTKTSEELLAIMPFNTNTDPYRLHVYEESLDRFVPITDDSGNYQYTGTTDYDANGYVIPVYEGLIHSWKMKPLYLSTRNASTFTDPENAIDDKDADETTTYATCTINAGSGGGFELYFQVADSRFNPYDYSAAQVQIQVAVNVQVDSTSGTPILWLSIDGGSSAVKALTFVGTSQTTHTWTVGAADMEVRKLPTSMSLYFFRNSATGTPVTLKLFDVRVSVVAQTCIAPLATASDEQLADAKAIKSDVERLYCGGDGLTRAWSSGACDDVQEIHRDALIRFAGMTTSTPDGYSDLDTARSGFKGRLWLHKPVPLREVLERLQFEGQFIFTWAADGDPRYIFVKS
;
A
#
# COMPACT_ATOMS: atom_id res chain seq x y z
N MET A 1 -23.27 52.67 29.74
CA MET A 1 -22.02 53.00 29.01
C MET A 1 -20.86 52.45 29.80
N SER A 2 -19.78 52.05 29.10
CA SER A 2 -18.53 51.46 29.61
C SER A 2 -18.55 49.93 29.85
N ASP A 3 -18.40 49.16 28.77
CA ASP A 3 -17.39 48.08 28.78
C ASP A 3 -16.95 47.70 27.35
N GLN A 4 -16.53 48.71 26.59
CA GLN A 4 -15.69 48.51 25.41
C GLN A 4 -14.26 48.81 25.80
N LEU A 5 -13.50 47.77 26.16
CA LEU A 5 -12.11 47.89 26.55
C LEU A 5 -11.24 48.11 25.31
N THR A 6 -10.83 49.36 25.15
CA THR A 6 -9.86 49.91 24.20
C THR A 6 -8.43 49.44 24.52
N VAL A 7 -7.80 48.71 23.59
CA VAL A 7 -6.34 48.71 23.46
C VAL A 7 -6.03 49.74 22.37
N GLY A 8 -5.94 51.02 22.76
CA GLY A 8 -6.01 52.14 21.81
C GLY A 8 -7.41 52.34 21.20
N ASN A 9 -7.53 53.07 20.07
CA ASN A 9 -8.82 53.37 19.40
C ASN A 9 -9.54 52.14 18.77
N ILE A 10 -9.13 50.91 19.11
CA ILE A 10 -9.70 49.68 18.56
C ILE A 10 -10.70 49.08 19.54
N HIS A 11 -11.95 48.93 19.10
CA HIS A 11 -13.04 48.34 19.88
C HIS A 11 -13.42 46.96 19.34
N ALA A 12 -13.23 45.90 20.13
CA ALA A 12 -13.64 44.54 19.77
C ALA A 12 -15.02 44.18 20.35
N ALA A 13 -15.93 43.69 19.49
CA ALA A 13 -17.23 43.15 19.91
C ALA A 13 -17.30 41.64 19.59
N TRP A 14 -17.72 40.85 20.58
CA TRP A 14 -17.78 39.39 20.50
C TRP A 14 -19.22 38.89 20.40
N PHE A 15 -19.44 37.94 19.52
CA PHE A 15 -20.72 37.29 19.27
C PHE A 15 -20.53 35.77 19.28
N VAL A 16 -21.44 35.05 19.92
CA VAL A 16 -21.46 33.59 19.93
C VAL A 16 -22.83 33.12 19.46
N SER A 17 -22.84 32.36 18.37
CA SER A 17 -24.04 31.74 17.82
C SER A 17 -24.09 30.29 18.25
N LEU A 18 -25.04 29.95 19.12
CA LEU A 18 -25.30 28.59 19.58
C LEU A 18 -26.41 27.98 18.71
N TYR A 19 -26.04 27.08 17.79
CA TYR A 19 -27.04 26.42 16.95
C TYR A 19 -27.76 25.33 17.72
N TYR A 20 -29.00 25.07 17.35
CA TYR A 20 -29.82 24.03 17.97
C TYR A 20 -30.50 23.12 16.94
N ASP A 21 -30.91 21.95 17.38
CA ASP A 21 -31.59 20.93 16.59
C ASP A 21 -30.81 20.59 15.29
N GLY A 22 -31.40 20.82 14.11
CA GLY A 22 -30.79 20.52 12.81
C GLY A 22 -29.75 21.53 12.32
N GLY A 23 -29.40 22.55 13.10
CA GLY A 23 -28.31 23.49 12.77
C GLY A 23 -28.69 24.67 11.87
N THR A 24 -29.97 24.86 11.55
CA THR A 24 -30.43 26.00 10.74
C THR A 24 -30.76 27.25 11.56
N ASN A 25 -31.12 27.08 12.83
CA ASN A 25 -31.44 28.17 13.73
C ASN A 25 -30.43 28.27 14.88
N SER A 26 -30.22 29.48 15.38
CA SER A 26 -29.27 29.73 16.48
C SER A 26 -29.80 30.75 17.50
N LEU A 27 -29.33 30.59 18.74
CA LEU A 27 -29.35 31.62 19.76
C LEU A 27 -28.04 32.40 19.67
N THR A 28 -28.10 33.67 19.28
CA THR A 28 -26.91 34.53 19.22
C THR A 28 -26.80 35.37 20.48
N VAL A 29 -25.65 35.29 21.16
CA VAL A 29 -25.36 36.03 22.38
C VAL A 29 -24.14 36.94 22.20
N GLY A 30 -24.16 38.07 22.89
CA GLY A 30 -23.05 39.02 22.94
C GLY A 30 -23.08 39.82 24.24
N HIS A 31 -22.20 40.81 24.36
CA HIS A 31 -22.16 41.67 25.56
C HIS A 31 -23.25 42.75 25.57
N GLN A 32 -23.87 43.03 24.42
CA GLN A 32 -24.90 44.06 24.26
C GLN A 32 -26.05 43.54 23.41
N ALA A 33 -27.26 44.01 23.70
CA ALA A 33 -28.44 43.69 22.92
C ALA A 33 -28.41 44.42 21.57
N GLY A 34 -28.95 43.80 20.53
CA GLY A 34 -29.04 44.41 19.20
C GLY A 34 -29.33 43.36 18.14
N ASN A 35 -28.90 43.63 16.91
CA ASN A 35 -28.86 42.64 15.84
C ASN A 35 -27.40 42.34 15.49
N LEU A 36 -27.15 41.12 15.02
CA LEU A 36 -25.87 40.74 14.47
C LEU A 36 -25.62 41.61 13.24
N TYR A 37 -24.39 42.12 13.11
CA TYR A 37 -24.09 43.16 12.14
C TYR A 37 -24.38 42.69 10.70
N GLY A 38 -25.12 43.51 9.95
CA GLY A 38 -25.50 43.18 8.56
C GLY A 38 -26.61 42.13 8.45
N THR A 39 -27.22 41.69 9.56
CA THR A 39 -28.33 40.71 9.53
C THR A 39 -29.51 41.17 10.41
N SER A 40 -30.63 40.46 10.31
CA SER A 40 -31.79 40.62 11.20
C SER A 40 -31.75 39.68 12.42
N THR A 41 -30.62 39.00 12.66
CA THR A 41 -30.50 38.01 13.74
C THR A 41 -30.38 38.74 15.08
N PRO A 42 -31.31 38.54 16.04
CA PRO A 42 -31.24 39.20 17.33
C PRO A 42 -30.07 38.68 18.17
N VAL A 43 -29.36 39.61 18.81
CA VAL A 43 -28.27 39.34 19.75
C VAL A 43 -28.75 39.63 21.16
N TYR A 44 -28.66 38.64 22.04
CA TYR A 44 -29.03 38.76 23.44
C TYR A 44 -27.79 39.09 24.31
N PRO A 45 -27.91 40.01 25.30
CA PRO A 45 -26.79 40.48 26.12
C PRO A 45 -26.41 39.46 27.22
N PHE A 46 -26.24 38.19 26.85
CA PHE A 46 -26.02 37.11 27.81
C PHE A 46 -24.54 36.75 27.97
N LEU A 47 -23.64 37.17 27.06
CA LEU A 47 -22.22 36.83 27.14
C LEU A 47 -21.56 37.57 28.32
N ALA A 48 -21.04 36.81 29.29
CA ALA A 48 -20.51 37.32 30.54
C ALA A 48 -18.98 37.47 30.55
N ASN A 49 -18.26 36.75 29.71
CA ASN A 49 -16.80 36.80 29.62
C ASN A 49 -16.33 36.96 28.17
N ARG A 50 -15.05 37.31 28.00
CA ARG A 50 -14.40 37.24 26.69
C ARG A 50 -14.02 35.79 26.40
N PRO A 51 -14.40 35.23 25.24
CA PRO A 51 -13.94 33.90 24.85
C PRO A 51 -12.41 33.87 24.81
N THR A 52 -11.82 32.90 25.49
CA THR A 52 -10.36 32.65 25.41
C THR A 52 -10.14 31.44 24.51
N ILE A 53 -9.57 31.67 23.33
CA ILE A 53 -9.28 30.63 22.35
C ILE A 53 -7.76 30.45 22.33
N ARG A 54 -7.27 29.24 22.62
CA ARG A 54 -5.84 28.91 22.53
C ARG A 54 -5.62 27.84 21.48
N ARG A 55 -4.75 28.13 20.52
CA ARG A 55 -4.27 27.18 19.51
C ARG A 55 -2.79 26.94 19.73
N SER A 56 -2.34 25.68 19.65
CA SER A 56 -0.95 25.30 19.72
C SER A 56 -0.58 24.50 18.48
N ILE A 57 0.57 24.82 17.90
CA ILE A 57 1.16 24.07 16.79
C ILE A 57 2.51 23.55 17.30
N ASN A 58 2.70 22.24 17.24
CA ASN A 58 3.95 21.59 17.57
C ASN A 58 4.59 21.08 16.28
N LEU A 59 5.63 21.78 15.83
CA LEU A 59 6.36 21.45 14.61
C LEU A 59 7.19 20.17 14.74
N LYS A 60 7.63 19.82 15.96
CA LYS A 60 8.45 18.62 16.20
C LYS A 60 7.63 17.35 16.02
N ASP A 61 6.43 17.36 16.59
CA ASP A 61 5.54 16.19 16.58
C ASP A 61 4.53 16.25 15.42
N CYS A 62 4.55 17.31 14.61
CA CYS A 62 3.61 17.56 13.52
C CYS A 62 2.14 17.53 13.97
N LYS A 63 1.82 18.18 15.09
CA LYS A 63 0.46 18.21 15.66
C LYS A 63 -0.04 19.64 15.85
N ALA A 64 -1.31 19.86 15.50
CA ALA A 64 -2.06 21.04 15.91
C ALA A 64 -3.09 20.66 16.98
N LYS A 65 -3.31 21.55 17.94
CA LYS A 65 -4.37 21.39 18.95
C LYS A 65 -5.07 22.72 19.16
N ILE A 66 -6.39 22.67 19.21
CA ILE A 66 -7.20 23.76 19.74
C ILE A 66 -7.61 23.34 21.15
N SER A 67 -7.27 24.17 22.14
CA SER A 67 -7.71 23.94 23.52
C SER A 67 -9.21 24.17 23.62
N ASN A 68 -9.85 23.53 24.60
CA ASN A 68 -11.26 23.79 24.88
C ASN A 68 -11.48 25.29 25.08
N VAL A 69 -12.52 25.83 24.44
CA VAL A 69 -12.91 27.22 24.56
C VAL A 69 -13.98 27.30 25.63
N SER A 70 -13.75 28.07 26.69
CA SER A 70 -14.74 28.30 27.73
C SER A 70 -15.39 29.66 27.54
N ILE A 71 -16.72 29.66 27.47
CA ILE A 71 -17.54 30.87 27.51
C ILE A 71 -18.50 30.80 28.70
N GLN A 72 -18.86 31.96 29.22
CA GLN A 72 -19.77 32.11 30.35
C GLN A 72 -20.96 32.93 29.91
N LEU A 73 -22.15 32.43 30.20
CA LEU A 73 -23.41 33.12 29.95
C LEU A 73 -24.05 33.55 31.26
N THR A 74 -24.71 34.69 31.27
CA THR A 74 -25.55 35.11 32.41
C THR A 74 -26.89 34.39 32.32
N ASN A 75 -27.30 33.71 33.38
CA ASN A 75 -28.62 33.09 33.46
C ASN A 75 -29.69 34.17 33.65
N ALA A 76 -30.11 34.78 32.54
CA ALA A 76 -31.12 35.83 32.50
C ALA A 76 -32.44 35.28 31.92
N THR A 77 -33.52 36.05 32.05
CA THR A 77 -34.81 35.68 31.47
C THR A 77 -34.75 35.69 29.94
N TYR A 78 -35.06 34.56 29.32
CA TYR A 78 -35.16 34.37 27.88
C TYR A 78 -36.51 33.73 27.56
N ARG A 79 -37.32 34.39 26.71
CA ARG A 79 -38.67 33.94 26.30
C ARG A 79 -39.60 33.56 27.47
N GLY A 80 -39.49 34.26 28.59
CA GLY A 80 -40.34 34.08 29.77
C GLY A 80 -39.85 33.03 30.78
N ALA A 81 -38.74 32.33 30.52
CA ALA A 81 -38.10 31.40 31.45
C ALA A 81 -36.63 31.75 31.68
N GLN A 82 -35.92 31.06 32.58
CA GLN A 82 -34.48 31.27 32.74
C GLN A 82 -33.73 30.68 31.53
N LEU A 83 -32.64 31.32 31.10
CA LEU A 83 -31.81 30.84 29.99
C LEU A 83 -31.33 29.39 30.21
N TRP A 84 -31.06 29.00 31.44
CA TRP A 84 -30.71 27.62 31.78
C TRP A 84 -31.80 26.62 31.36
N ASP A 85 -33.09 26.97 31.48
CA ASP A 85 -34.18 26.06 31.11
C ASP A 85 -34.22 25.79 29.60
N GLU A 86 -33.76 26.77 28.79
CA GLU A 86 -33.60 26.64 27.33
C GLU A 86 -32.35 25.83 26.94
N LEU A 87 -31.26 25.90 27.72
CA LEU A 87 -29.99 25.23 27.39
C LEU A 87 -29.88 23.82 28.00
N ASN A 88 -30.57 23.56 29.11
CA ASN A 88 -30.46 22.32 29.86
C ASN A 88 -30.95 21.11 29.04
N PRO A 89 -30.09 20.12 28.73
CA PRO A 89 -30.45 19.01 27.85
C PRO A 89 -31.59 18.13 28.38
N LEU A 90 -31.92 18.21 29.68
CA LEU A 90 -32.98 17.41 30.31
C LEU A 90 -34.38 18.06 30.25
N SER A 91 -34.44 19.39 30.13
CA SER A 91 -35.70 20.15 30.17
C SER A 91 -35.97 21.00 28.93
N ALA A 92 -34.96 21.18 28.07
CA ALA A 92 -35.05 22.06 26.92
C ALA A 92 -35.87 21.46 25.78
N ALA A 93 -36.74 22.30 25.19
CA ALA A 93 -37.45 21.96 23.95
C ALA A 93 -36.51 21.90 22.73
N ARG A 94 -35.38 22.62 22.78
CA ARG A 94 -34.34 22.67 21.74
C ARG A 94 -33.06 22.06 22.23
N LYS A 95 -32.38 21.32 21.36
CA LYS A 95 -31.17 20.59 21.73
C LYS A 95 -29.93 21.34 21.26
N TYR A 96 -29.13 21.83 22.22
CA TYR A 96 -27.89 22.58 21.97
C TYR A 96 -26.61 21.74 22.17
N LEU A 97 -26.66 20.69 23.00
CA LEU A 97 -25.51 19.81 23.23
C LEU A 97 -25.08 19.10 21.94
N ASN A 98 -23.77 19.02 21.70
CA ASN A 98 -23.17 18.50 20.47
C ASN A 98 -23.64 19.19 19.17
N ARG A 99 -24.15 20.44 19.26
CA ARG A 99 -24.49 21.26 18.09
C ARG A 99 -23.42 22.29 17.79
N ALA A 100 -23.44 22.76 16.55
CA ALA A 100 -22.48 23.72 16.03
C ALA A 100 -22.49 25.02 16.84
N VAL A 101 -21.31 25.59 17.04
CA VAL A 101 -21.10 26.90 17.65
C VAL A 101 -20.16 27.70 16.78
N VAL A 102 -20.51 28.96 16.57
CA VAL A 102 -19.68 29.92 15.82
C VAL A 102 -19.40 31.11 16.71
N ILE A 103 -18.13 31.42 16.93
CA ILE A 103 -17.68 32.64 17.62
C ILE A 103 -17.18 33.61 16.56
N GLN A 104 -17.68 34.83 16.62
CA GLN A 104 -17.34 35.90 15.70
C GLN A 104 -16.87 37.13 16.47
N GLU A 105 -15.90 37.84 15.89
CA GLU A 105 -15.40 39.12 16.39
C GLU A 105 -15.62 40.20 15.34
N ARG A 106 -15.98 41.40 15.79
CA ARG A 106 -15.94 42.61 14.99
C ARG A 106 -14.96 43.60 15.58
N LEU A 107 -13.97 44.00 14.77
CA LEU A 107 -13.05 45.08 15.11
C LEU A 107 -13.64 46.42 14.63
N ASN A 108 -13.81 47.35 15.56
CA ASN A 108 -14.40 48.67 15.37
C ASN A 108 -15.87 48.67 14.91
N ARG A 109 -16.49 49.86 14.93
CA ARG A 109 -17.92 50.01 14.60
C ARG A 109 -18.22 49.77 13.12
N ALA A 110 -17.23 49.95 12.24
CA ALA A 110 -17.32 49.82 10.79
C ALA A 110 -16.64 48.54 10.23
N GLY A 111 -16.06 47.68 11.08
CA GLY A 111 -15.38 46.48 10.59
C GLY A 111 -16.33 45.35 10.19
N THR A 112 -15.80 44.42 9.39
CA THR A 112 -16.49 43.19 8.99
C THR A 112 -16.51 42.18 10.15
N LEU A 113 -17.57 41.38 10.25
CA LEU A 113 -17.60 40.23 11.15
C LEU A 113 -16.61 39.17 10.67
N SER A 114 -15.70 38.75 11.54
CA SER A 114 -14.73 37.70 11.27
C SER A 114 -15.01 36.50 12.17
N THR A 115 -15.06 35.31 11.60
CA THR A 115 -15.18 34.07 12.38
C THR A 115 -13.83 33.73 13.00
N VAL A 116 -13.81 33.49 14.31
CA VAL A 116 -12.58 33.23 15.08
C VAL A 116 -12.52 31.80 15.63
N PHE A 117 -13.68 31.15 15.75
CA PHE A 117 -13.78 29.76 16.15
C PHE A 117 -15.09 29.13 15.65
N THR A 118 -14.98 27.90 15.21
CA THR A 118 -16.10 26.99 14.92
C THR A 118 -15.89 25.71 15.72
N GLY A 119 -16.96 25.14 16.26
CA GLY A 119 -16.87 23.95 17.10
C GLY A 119 -18.23 23.45 17.54
N ARG A 120 -18.26 22.71 18.65
CA ARG A 120 -19.51 22.22 19.23
C ARG A 120 -19.55 22.39 20.75
N ILE A 121 -20.76 22.42 21.31
CA ILE A 121 -20.94 22.39 22.76
C ILE A 121 -20.64 20.99 23.28
N ARG A 122 -19.61 20.87 24.11
CA ARG A 122 -19.23 19.63 24.81
C ARG A 122 -19.93 19.51 26.16
N GLU A 123 -19.97 20.61 26.91
CA GLU A 123 -20.46 20.62 28.27
C GLU A 123 -21.21 21.92 28.60
N LEU A 124 -22.25 21.80 29.40
CA LEU A 124 -23.05 22.89 29.96
C LEU A 124 -23.19 22.68 31.46
N SER A 125 -22.87 23.68 32.25
CA SER A 125 -23.09 23.63 33.71
C SER A 125 -23.60 24.95 34.26
N LEU A 126 -24.52 24.88 35.23
CA LEU A 126 -25.04 26.04 35.93
C LEU A 126 -24.30 26.22 37.26
N ASN A 127 -23.56 27.31 37.37
CA ASN A 127 -22.99 27.73 38.64
C ASN A 127 -24.06 28.49 39.45
N ARG A 128 -24.72 27.76 40.35
CA ARG A 128 -25.82 28.29 41.18
C ARG A 128 -25.40 29.45 42.09
N SER A 129 -24.12 29.53 42.47
CA SER A 129 -23.60 30.58 43.35
C SER A 129 -23.38 31.91 42.63
N SER A 130 -23.01 31.87 41.34
CA SER A 130 -22.74 33.08 40.53
C SER A 130 -23.87 33.44 39.56
N GLY A 131 -24.86 32.55 39.38
CA GLY A 131 -25.91 32.71 38.37
C GLY A 131 -25.38 32.67 36.94
N LYS A 132 -24.21 32.07 36.72
CA LYS A 132 -23.57 31.92 35.41
C LYS A 132 -23.71 30.50 34.88
N ILE A 133 -23.77 30.39 33.58
CA ILE A 133 -23.77 29.12 32.84
C ILE A 133 -22.40 29.01 32.18
N ASP A 134 -21.62 28.02 32.60
CA ASP A 134 -20.35 27.70 31.99
C ASP A 134 -20.61 26.78 30.80
N VAL A 135 -20.13 27.18 29.62
CA VAL A 135 -20.26 26.44 28.38
C VAL A 135 -18.85 26.09 27.91
N ILE A 136 -18.55 24.80 27.84
CA ILE A 136 -17.28 24.30 27.31
C ILE A 136 -17.51 23.87 25.87
N LEU A 137 -16.75 24.50 24.98
CA LEU A 137 -16.73 24.21 23.56
C LEU A 137 -15.47 23.44 23.21
N GLU A 138 -15.60 22.55 22.24
CA GLU A 138 -14.47 21.86 21.62
C GLU A 138 -14.50 22.04 20.11
N SER A 139 -13.33 21.94 19.48
CA SER A 139 -13.23 21.93 18.02
C SER A 139 -14.01 20.74 17.48
N ASN A 140 -14.80 20.94 16.43
CA ASN A 140 -15.48 19.84 15.75
C ASN A 140 -14.52 19.27 14.71
N GLU A 141 -13.70 18.30 15.10
CA GLU A 141 -12.80 17.61 14.17
C GLU A 141 -13.62 16.57 13.36
N PRO A 142 -13.64 16.64 12.01
CA PRO A 142 -14.51 15.77 11.21
C PRO A 142 -14.20 14.28 11.29
N TRP A 143 -13.00 13.91 11.78
CA TRP A 143 -12.56 12.53 11.99
C TRP A 143 -12.87 11.99 13.40
N ASP A 144 -13.49 12.78 14.28
CA ASP A 144 -13.86 12.32 15.61
C ASP A 144 -14.85 11.15 15.53
N PHE A 145 -14.58 10.10 16.31
CA PHE A 145 -15.38 8.87 16.38
C PHE A 145 -15.47 8.07 15.07
N ILE A 146 -14.58 8.35 14.11
CA ILE A 146 -14.45 7.58 12.88
C ILE A 146 -13.31 6.58 13.04
N SER A 147 -13.55 5.32 12.69
CA SER A 147 -12.52 4.28 12.56
C SER A 147 -12.54 3.71 11.16
N ILE A 148 -11.39 3.35 10.62
CA ILE A 148 -11.23 2.74 9.29
C ILE A 148 -10.41 1.44 9.38
N PRO A 149 -10.70 0.41 8.56
CA PRO A 149 -11.80 0.28 7.61
C PRO A 149 -13.20 0.27 8.24
N GLN A 150 -14.23 0.61 7.44
CA GLN A 150 -15.64 0.69 7.87
C GLN A 150 -16.52 -0.39 7.25
N THR A 151 -16.20 -0.84 6.03
CA THR A 151 -17.01 -1.82 5.30
C THR A 151 -16.68 -3.23 5.76
N GLN A 152 -17.71 -3.97 6.16
CA GLN A 152 -17.59 -5.36 6.59
C GLN A 152 -18.17 -6.31 5.55
N LEU A 153 -17.63 -7.51 5.52
CA LEU A 153 -18.27 -8.68 4.94
C LEU A 153 -19.37 -9.19 5.87
N ASP A 154 -20.29 -9.99 5.33
CA ASP A 154 -21.35 -10.65 6.12
C ASP A 154 -20.78 -11.55 7.23
N THR A 155 -19.54 -12.03 7.09
CA THR A 155 -18.81 -12.81 8.10
C THR A 155 -18.24 -11.96 9.25
N GLY A 156 -18.33 -10.63 9.17
CA GLY A 156 -17.83 -9.67 10.17
C GLY A 156 -16.38 -9.24 9.98
N GLN A 157 -15.63 -9.84 9.05
CA GLN A 157 -14.30 -9.36 8.63
C GLN A 157 -14.44 -8.03 7.88
N TYR A 158 -13.38 -7.21 7.86
CA TYR A 158 -13.38 -5.92 7.17
C TYR A 158 -12.67 -5.98 5.83
N PHE A 159 -13.17 -5.26 4.84
CA PHE A 159 -12.39 -4.97 3.63
C PHE A 159 -11.23 -4.05 3.99
N PRO A 160 -9.99 -4.38 3.62
CA PRO A 160 -8.85 -3.58 4.01
C PRO A 160 -8.86 -2.21 3.32
N VAL A 161 -8.34 -1.20 4.01
CA VAL A 161 -8.02 0.10 3.41
C VAL A 161 -6.55 0.08 3.01
N VAL A 162 -6.28 0.30 1.73
CA VAL A 162 -4.94 0.32 1.15
C VAL A 162 -4.71 1.59 0.36
N TYR A 163 -3.54 2.19 0.56
CA TYR A 163 -3.03 3.32 -0.21
C TYR A 163 -1.51 3.18 -0.38
N GLY A 164 -0.99 3.76 -1.46
CA GLY A 164 0.43 4.05 -1.58
C GLY A 164 1.16 3.30 -2.67
N ASP A 165 2.46 3.56 -2.74
CA ASP A 165 3.39 3.04 -3.75
C ASP A 165 3.74 1.57 -3.49
N TYR A 166 2.77 0.69 -3.77
CA TYR A 166 2.99 -0.75 -3.81
C TYR A 166 3.45 -1.16 -5.21
N GLY A 167 4.07 -2.33 -5.30
CA GLY A 167 4.62 -2.83 -6.56
C GLY A 167 4.49 -4.34 -6.62
N TYR A 168 4.24 -4.83 -7.83
CA TYR A 168 4.09 -6.25 -8.07
C TYR A 168 5.08 -6.76 -9.10
N SER A 169 5.36 -8.04 -9.01
CA SER A 169 6.18 -8.75 -9.98
C SER A 169 5.31 -9.36 -11.07
N SER A 170 5.93 -9.66 -12.22
CA SER A 170 5.27 -10.40 -13.29
C SER A 170 5.73 -11.86 -13.30
N SER A 171 4.80 -12.76 -13.61
CA SER A 171 5.06 -14.19 -13.83
C SER A 171 6.19 -14.35 -14.85
N GLY A 172 7.14 -15.23 -14.57
CA GLY A 172 8.30 -15.52 -15.42
C GLY A 172 9.37 -14.43 -15.40
N SER A 173 9.37 -13.54 -14.41
CA SER A 173 10.39 -12.49 -14.21
C SER A 173 11.26 -12.78 -12.98
N TYR A 174 12.30 -11.98 -12.75
CA TYR A 174 13.17 -12.06 -11.55
C TYR A 174 12.46 -11.68 -10.23
N CYS A 175 11.18 -11.32 -10.32
CA CYS A 175 10.29 -11.04 -9.21
C CYS A 175 10.83 -10.02 -8.19
N ILE A 176 11.48 -8.96 -8.68
CA ILE A 176 12.32 -8.08 -7.86
C ILE A 176 11.55 -7.18 -6.88
N TYR A 177 10.26 -6.95 -7.10
CA TYR A 177 9.45 -6.05 -6.27
C TYR A 177 9.18 -6.64 -4.89
N LYS A 178 9.43 -5.83 -3.86
CA LYS A 178 9.24 -6.21 -2.46
C LYS A 178 8.16 -5.39 -1.74
N GLN A 179 7.68 -4.29 -2.33
CA GLN A 179 6.60 -3.51 -1.73
C GLN A 179 5.25 -4.19 -1.95
N GLN A 180 4.90 -5.16 -1.12
CA GLN A 180 3.57 -5.80 -1.11
C GLN A 180 2.96 -5.77 0.28
N PHE A 181 1.63 -5.75 0.36
CA PHE A 181 0.89 -5.90 1.61
C PHE A 181 0.33 -7.32 1.74
N PRO A 182 0.22 -7.86 2.97
CA PRO A 182 -0.40 -9.15 3.19
C PRO A 182 -1.92 -9.08 2.96
N VAL A 183 -2.46 -10.12 2.35
CA VAL A 183 -3.87 -10.25 2.01
C VAL A 183 -4.56 -11.11 3.05
N GLU A 184 -5.69 -10.63 3.56
CA GLU A 184 -6.53 -11.38 4.49
C GLU A 184 -7.35 -12.41 3.72
N LEU A 185 -7.55 -13.58 4.32
CA LEU A 185 -8.34 -14.66 3.73
C LEU A 185 -9.73 -14.69 4.36
N LEU A 186 -10.76 -14.74 3.52
CA LEU A 186 -12.14 -14.99 3.94
C LEU A 186 -12.32 -16.48 4.26
N THR A 187 -11.87 -17.32 3.32
CA THR A 187 -11.94 -18.77 3.43
C THR A 187 -10.57 -19.34 3.10
N LYS A 188 -10.10 -20.27 3.94
CA LYS A 188 -8.94 -21.13 3.65
C LYS A 188 -9.34 -22.57 3.91
N THR A 189 -9.68 -23.28 2.85
CA THR A 189 -9.92 -24.73 2.87
C THR A 189 -9.13 -25.39 1.74
N SER A 190 -9.10 -26.72 1.74
CA SER A 190 -8.50 -27.48 0.65
C SER A 190 -9.24 -27.24 -0.68
N GLU A 191 -10.55 -26.99 -0.64
CA GLU A 191 -11.40 -26.75 -1.83
C GLU A 191 -11.31 -25.30 -2.31
N GLU A 192 -11.45 -24.36 -1.38
CA GLU A 192 -11.64 -22.94 -1.67
C GLU A 192 -10.69 -22.06 -0.85
N LEU A 193 -10.03 -21.14 -1.56
CA LEU A 193 -9.19 -20.10 -1.00
C LEU A 193 -9.70 -18.75 -1.51
N LEU A 194 -10.27 -17.95 -0.62
CA LEU A 194 -10.88 -16.66 -0.94
C LEU A 194 -10.08 -15.53 -0.31
N ALA A 195 -9.59 -14.62 -1.15
CA ALA A 195 -8.79 -13.46 -0.75
C ALA A 195 -9.66 -12.21 -0.64
N ILE A 196 -9.59 -11.52 0.50
CA ILE A 196 -10.27 -10.24 0.73
C ILE A 196 -9.37 -9.13 0.19
N MET A 197 -9.86 -8.41 -0.81
CA MET A 197 -9.12 -7.34 -1.46
C MET A 197 -9.59 -5.96 -0.99
N PRO A 198 -8.71 -4.93 -0.99
CA PRO A 198 -9.14 -3.57 -0.72
C PRO A 198 -10.01 -3.06 -1.85
N PHE A 199 -10.72 -1.96 -1.62
CA PHE A 199 -11.39 -1.24 -2.70
C PHE A 199 -10.34 -0.65 -3.67
N ASN A 200 -10.49 -0.90 -4.96
CA ASN A 200 -9.62 -0.33 -6.00
C ASN A 200 -10.49 0.28 -7.11
N THR A 201 -10.10 1.49 -7.51
CA THR A 201 -10.68 2.25 -8.63
C THR A 201 -9.81 2.20 -9.88
N ASN A 202 -8.59 1.67 -9.80
CA ASN A 202 -7.70 1.44 -10.94
C ASN A 202 -8.06 0.17 -11.70
N THR A 203 -7.75 0.20 -13.00
CA THR A 203 -7.86 -0.92 -13.94
C THR A 203 -6.74 -1.95 -13.81
N ASP A 204 -5.73 -1.70 -12.98
CA ASP A 204 -4.59 -2.60 -12.83
C ASP A 204 -4.82 -3.51 -11.62
N PRO A 205 -5.00 -4.82 -11.83
CA PRO A 205 -5.87 -5.56 -10.94
C PRO A 205 -5.02 -6.38 -9.95
N TYR A 206 -5.65 -6.75 -8.84
CA TYR A 206 -5.00 -7.33 -7.68
C TYR A 206 -4.20 -8.59 -8.02
N ARG A 207 -2.88 -8.46 -8.14
CA ARG A 207 -2.01 -9.62 -8.39
C ARG A 207 -1.65 -10.25 -7.07
N LEU A 208 -2.13 -11.47 -6.86
CA LEU A 208 -1.79 -12.27 -5.70
C LEU A 208 -0.39 -12.88 -5.89
N HIS A 209 0.38 -12.89 -4.82
CA HIS A 209 1.71 -13.46 -4.76
C HIS A 209 1.86 -14.35 -3.53
N VAL A 210 2.80 -15.29 -3.61
CA VAL A 210 3.34 -16.02 -2.47
C VAL A 210 4.76 -15.54 -2.21
N TYR A 211 5.14 -15.45 -0.94
CA TYR A 211 6.53 -15.18 -0.59
C TYR A 211 7.34 -16.49 -0.63
N GLU A 212 8.33 -16.55 -1.52
CA GLU A 212 9.29 -17.65 -1.59
C GLU A 212 10.54 -17.26 -0.79
N GLU A 213 10.72 -17.90 0.37
CA GLU A 213 11.78 -17.57 1.32
C GLU A 213 13.17 -17.88 0.77
N SER A 214 13.30 -18.95 -0.03
CA SER A 214 14.60 -19.33 -0.60
C SER A 214 15.16 -18.30 -1.58
N LEU A 215 14.28 -17.45 -2.14
CA LEU A 215 14.63 -16.37 -3.05
C LEU A 215 14.54 -15.00 -2.40
N ASP A 216 13.85 -14.87 -1.26
CA ASP A 216 13.46 -13.59 -0.66
C ASP A 216 12.72 -12.70 -1.69
N ARG A 217 11.74 -13.31 -2.38
CA ARG A 217 10.93 -12.69 -3.44
C ARG A 217 9.45 -13.03 -3.31
N PHE A 218 8.60 -12.11 -3.78
CA PHE A 218 7.17 -12.35 -3.97
C PHE A 218 6.93 -12.89 -5.39
N VAL A 219 6.56 -14.16 -5.50
CA VAL A 219 6.29 -14.86 -6.75
C VAL A 219 4.79 -14.74 -7.08
N PRO A 220 4.42 -14.21 -8.25
CA PRO A 220 3.02 -14.06 -8.64
C PRO A 220 2.33 -15.40 -8.81
N ILE A 221 1.02 -15.39 -8.57
CA ILE A 221 0.11 -16.50 -8.81
C ILE A 221 -0.73 -16.17 -10.04
N THR A 222 -0.74 -17.06 -11.03
CA THR A 222 -1.63 -17.00 -12.19
C THR A 222 -2.51 -18.24 -12.25
N ASP A 223 -3.60 -18.18 -13.02
CA ASP A 223 -4.40 -19.34 -13.35
C ASP A 223 -3.67 -20.30 -14.31
N ASP A 224 -4.33 -21.41 -14.66
CA ASP A 224 -3.82 -22.45 -15.56
C ASP A 224 -3.58 -21.96 -17.01
N SER A 225 -4.12 -20.79 -17.34
CA SER A 225 -3.97 -20.11 -18.63
C SER A 225 -2.89 -19.02 -18.59
N GLY A 226 -2.20 -18.86 -17.45
CA GLY A 226 -1.19 -17.83 -17.24
C GLY A 226 -1.76 -16.42 -17.08
N ASN A 227 -3.08 -16.29 -16.92
CA ASN A 227 -3.70 -15.00 -16.62
C ASN A 227 -3.67 -14.78 -15.10
N TYR A 228 -3.44 -13.54 -14.70
CA TYR A 228 -3.64 -13.18 -13.30
C TYR A 228 -5.13 -13.18 -13.00
N GLN A 229 -5.47 -13.63 -11.80
CA GLN A 229 -6.86 -13.62 -11.34
C GLN A 229 -7.28 -12.19 -11.11
N TYR A 230 -8.17 -11.75 -12.00
CA TYR A 230 -8.74 -10.45 -11.96
C TYR A 230 -10.25 -10.63 -11.89
N THR A 231 -10.84 -9.88 -10.98
CA THR A 231 -12.25 -9.48 -10.88
C THR A 231 -12.74 -9.82 -9.48
N GLY A 232 -13.10 -8.78 -8.74
CA GLY A 232 -13.90 -8.94 -7.54
C GLY A 232 -15.28 -9.43 -7.96
N THR A 233 -15.61 -10.67 -7.63
CA THR A 233 -16.90 -11.23 -8.01
C THR A 233 -17.94 -10.80 -6.97
N THR A 234 -19.10 -10.33 -7.42
CA THR A 234 -20.25 -10.06 -6.55
C THR A 234 -20.87 -11.35 -6.01
N ASP A 235 -20.39 -12.51 -6.48
CA ASP A 235 -20.91 -13.83 -6.14
C ASP A 235 -20.64 -14.21 -4.68
N TYR A 236 -19.62 -13.61 -4.05
CA TYR A 236 -19.23 -13.91 -2.67
C TYR A 236 -19.59 -12.82 -1.65
N ASP A 237 -19.71 -11.57 -2.09
CA ASP A 237 -20.16 -10.46 -1.26
C ASP A 237 -20.84 -9.40 -2.14
N ALA A 238 -21.93 -8.81 -1.66
CA ALA A 238 -22.67 -7.79 -2.40
C ALA A 238 -21.82 -6.54 -2.73
N ASN A 239 -20.72 -6.32 -1.99
CA ASN A 239 -19.77 -5.25 -2.25
C ASN A 239 -18.65 -5.66 -3.24
N GLY A 240 -18.45 -6.96 -3.49
CA GLY A 240 -17.69 -7.47 -4.64
C GLY A 240 -16.16 -7.36 -4.58
N TYR A 241 -15.50 -7.33 -3.41
CA TYR A 241 -14.03 -7.27 -3.30
C TYR A 241 -13.40 -8.56 -2.77
N VAL A 242 -13.85 -9.71 -3.26
CA VAL A 242 -13.29 -11.02 -2.93
C VAL A 242 -12.81 -11.70 -4.21
N ILE A 243 -11.60 -12.26 -4.19
CA ILE A 243 -11.01 -12.99 -5.31
C ILE A 243 -10.88 -14.47 -4.95
N PRO A 244 -11.46 -15.39 -5.74
CA PRO A 244 -11.23 -16.81 -5.58
C PRO A 244 -9.88 -17.19 -6.18
N VAL A 245 -9.10 -17.96 -5.42
CA VAL A 245 -7.87 -18.58 -5.88
C VAL A 245 -8.19 -19.97 -6.43
N TYR A 246 -8.19 -20.09 -7.77
CA TYR A 246 -8.51 -21.30 -8.51
C TYR A 246 -7.54 -22.47 -8.23
N GLU A 247 -7.92 -23.67 -8.65
CA GLU A 247 -7.17 -24.92 -8.37
C GLU A 247 -5.90 -25.08 -9.21
N GLY A 248 -5.90 -24.53 -10.43
CA GLY A 248 -4.72 -24.45 -11.30
C GLY A 248 -3.94 -23.19 -11.06
N LEU A 249 -2.98 -23.26 -10.15
CA LEU A 249 -2.07 -22.17 -9.84
C LEU A 249 -0.76 -22.42 -10.57
N ILE A 250 -0.33 -21.41 -11.32
CA ILE A 250 1.00 -21.35 -11.89
C ILE A 250 1.81 -20.32 -11.11
N HIS A 251 2.94 -20.77 -10.58
CA HIS A 251 3.98 -19.97 -9.99
C HIS A 251 5.17 -20.01 -10.95
N SER A 252 5.52 -18.88 -11.55
CA SER A 252 6.68 -18.84 -12.44
C SER A 252 7.58 -17.64 -12.18
N TRP A 253 8.88 -17.88 -12.20
CA TRP A 253 9.89 -16.88 -11.89
C TRP A 253 11.23 -17.20 -12.55
N LYS A 254 12.11 -16.21 -12.58
CA LYS A 254 13.51 -16.33 -12.98
C LYS A 254 14.42 -16.11 -11.79
N MET A 255 15.57 -16.78 -11.80
CA MET A 255 16.63 -16.56 -10.83
C MET A 255 18.00 -16.76 -11.48
N LYS A 256 19.02 -16.14 -10.91
CA LYS A 256 20.40 -16.55 -11.15
C LYS A 256 20.78 -17.72 -10.26
N PRO A 257 21.72 -18.56 -10.68
CA PRO A 257 22.40 -19.47 -9.78
C PRO A 257 22.98 -18.74 -8.56
N LEU A 258 22.90 -19.36 -7.38
CA LEU A 258 23.36 -18.79 -6.11
C LEU A 258 24.88 -18.83 -5.96
N TYR A 259 25.51 -19.86 -6.52
CA TYR A 259 26.93 -20.12 -6.38
C TYR A 259 27.49 -20.72 -7.65
N LEU A 260 28.74 -20.37 -7.98
CA LEU A 260 29.51 -20.95 -9.07
C LEU A 260 30.77 -21.61 -8.55
N SER A 261 31.13 -22.73 -9.16
CA SER A 261 32.45 -23.33 -9.00
C SER A 261 32.92 -23.98 -10.30
N THR A 262 34.23 -24.14 -10.44
CA THR A 262 34.84 -24.80 -11.61
C THR A 262 35.58 -26.06 -11.16
N ARG A 263 35.64 -27.07 -12.03
CA ARG A 263 36.45 -28.27 -11.76
C ARG A 263 37.93 -27.98 -11.99
N ASN A 264 38.78 -28.45 -11.06
CA ASN A 264 40.23 -28.22 -10.96
C ASN A 264 41.04 -28.06 -12.27
N ALA A 265 41.99 -27.12 -12.21
CA ALA A 265 43.19 -26.89 -13.06
C ALA A 265 43.02 -26.32 -14.47
N SER A 266 41.81 -26.21 -15.01
CA SER A 266 41.53 -25.47 -16.26
C SER A 266 40.33 -24.57 -16.00
N THR A 267 40.56 -23.40 -15.42
CA THR A 267 39.49 -22.52 -14.95
C THR A 267 38.92 -21.70 -16.11
N PHE A 268 37.60 -21.45 -16.07
CA PHE A 268 37.06 -20.28 -16.75
C PHE A 268 37.82 -19.04 -16.25
N THR A 269 38.09 -18.09 -17.13
CA THR A 269 38.50 -16.73 -16.77
C THR A 269 37.23 -15.96 -16.44
N ASP A 270 37.26 -15.23 -15.32
CA ASP A 270 36.14 -14.46 -14.77
C ASP A 270 34.81 -15.24 -14.72
N PRO A 271 34.77 -16.44 -14.11
CA PRO A 271 33.58 -17.29 -14.06
C PRO A 271 32.35 -16.58 -13.49
N GLU A 272 32.54 -15.64 -12.57
CA GLU A 272 31.50 -14.83 -11.93
C GLU A 272 30.70 -13.98 -12.93
N ASN A 273 31.30 -13.58 -14.06
CA ASN A 273 30.62 -12.82 -15.11
C ASN A 273 29.50 -13.62 -15.78
N ALA A 274 29.42 -14.94 -15.57
CA ALA A 274 28.32 -15.74 -16.08
C ALA A 274 27.01 -15.53 -15.29
N ILE A 275 27.02 -14.88 -14.11
CA ILE A 275 25.85 -14.66 -13.24
C ILE A 275 25.85 -13.29 -12.52
N ASP A 276 26.64 -12.34 -12.99
CA ASP A 276 27.03 -11.12 -12.25
C ASP A 276 25.86 -10.19 -11.88
N ASP A 277 24.86 -10.00 -12.76
CA ASP A 277 23.62 -9.30 -12.40
C ASP A 277 22.57 -10.27 -11.87
N LYS A 278 22.35 -10.27 -10.55
CA LYS A 278 21.37 -11.13 -9.89
C LYS A 278 19.92 -10.93 -10.34
N ASP A 279 19.59 -9.81 -10.96
CA ASP A 279 18.23 -9.33 -11.23
C ASP A 279 17.95 -8.98 -12.70
N ALA A 280 18.91 -9.18 -13.61
CA ALA A 280 18.77 -8.91 -15.04
C ALA A 280 19.47 -9.94 -15.94
N ASP A 281 19.10 -9.96 -17.22
CA ASP A 281 19.78 -10.78 -18.23
C ASP A 281 21.08 -10.09 -18.67
N GLU A 282 22.21 -10.80 -18.67
CA GLU A 282 23.52 -10.25 -19.02
C GLU A 282 23.89 -10.51 -20.50
N THR A 283 24.53 -9.53 -21.14
CA THR A 283 24.85 -9.55 -22.58
C THR A 283 26.20 -8.92 -22.95
N THR A 284 26.94 -8.39 -21.97
CA THR A 284 28.11 -7.53 -22.14
C THR A 284 29.36 -8.08 -21.47
N THR A 285 29.27 -8.54 -20.22
CA THR A 285 30.33 -9.25 -19.50
C THR A 285 30.23 -10.75 -19.80
N TYR A 286 31.35 -11.47 -19.68
CA TYR A 286 31.35 -12.91 -19.94
C TYR A 286 32.44 -13.64 -19.16
N ALA A 287 32.14 -14.88 -18.79
CA ALA A 287 33.12 -15.88 -18.42
C ALA A 287 33.70 -16.50 -19.70
N THR A 288 34.99 -16.81 -19.75
CA THR A 288 35.60 -17.38 -20.96
C THR A 288 36.48 -18.59 -20.70
N CYS A 289 36.47 -19.54 -21.63
CA CYS A 289 37.40 -20.66 -21.64
C CYS A 289 37.83 -21.00 -23.07
N THR A 290 39.05 -21.52 -23.24
CA THR A 290 39.62 -21.85 -24.54
C THR A 290 40.17 -23.27 -24.55
N ILE A 291 39.68 -24.11 -25.46
CA ILE A 291 40.23 -25.44 -25.70
C ILE A 291 41.26 -25.36 -26.83
N ASN A 292 42.54 -25.52 -26.50
CA ASN A 292 43.66 -25.48 -27.44
C ASN A 292 43.74 -26.72 -28.35
N ALA A 293 44.23 -26.56 -29.58
CA ALA A 293 44.54 -27.65 -30.52
C ALA A 293 45.33 -28.80 -29.86
N GLY A 294 44.97 -30.07 -30.12
CA GLY A 294 45.69 -31.24 -29.59
C GLY A 294 45.42 -31.66 -28.14
N SER A 295 44.84 -30.80 -27.29
CA SER A 295 44.43 -31.15 -25.92
C SER A 295 43.13 -31.97 -25.89
N GLY A 296 43.14 -33.16 -25.26
CA GLY A 296 41.92 -33.85 -24.84
C GLY A 296 41.46 -33.29 -23.50
N GLY A 297 40.31 -32.63 -23.43
CA GLY A 297 39.79 -32.04 -22.21
C GLY A 297 38.57 -31.15 -22.46
N GLY A 298 37.81 -30.89 -21.40
CA GLY A 298 36.69 -29.95 -21.41
C GLY A 298 36.71 -29.11 -20.13
N PHE A 299 35.94 -28.02 -20.15
CA PHE A 299 35.78 -27.09 -19.04
C PHE A 299 34.41 -27.31 -18.43
N GLU A 300 34.34 -27.40 -17.11
CA GLU A 300 33.07 -27.58 -16.40
C GLU A 300 32.82 -26.44 -15.43
N LEU A 301 31.63 -25.85 -15.55
CA LEU A 301 31.11 -24.83 -14.65
C LEU A 301 29.94 -25.42 -13.87
N TYR A 302 30.13 -25.64 -12.57
CA TYR A 302 29.07 -26.05 -11.66
C TYR A 302 28.37 -24.84 -11.09
N PHE A 303 27.05 -24.94 -10.95
CA PHE A 303 26.25 -23.89 -10.38
C PHE A 303 25.13 -24.45 -9.50
N GLN A 304 24.89 -23.77 -8.40
CA GLN A 304 23.84 -24.13 -7.45
C GLN A 304 22.60 -23.27 -7.68
N VAL A 305 21.43 -23.86 -7.53
CA VAL A 305 20.15 -23.17 -7.68
C VAL A 305 19.45 -23.17 -6.33
N ALA A 306 18.72 -22.08 -6.05
CA ALA A 306 17.89 -22.03 -4.86
C ALA A 306 16.87 -23.17 -4.90
N ASP A 307 16.73 -23.87 -3.77
CA ASP A 307 15.61 -24.78 -3.57
C ASP A 307 14.30 -23.98 -3.59
N SER A 308 13.16 -24.62 -3.82
CA SER A 308 11.85 -23.96 -3.70
C SER A 308 10.94 -24.83 -2.86
N ARG A 309 10.09 -24.17 -2.08
CA ARG A 309 9.04 -24.85 -1.30
C ARG A 309 7.99 -25.48 -2.21
N PHE A 310 7.86 -25.03 -3.46
CA PHE A 310 7.00 -25.62 -4.48
C PHE A 310 7.63 -26.91 -5.03
N ASN A 311 7.68 -27.93 -4.19
CA ASN A 311 8.30 -29.21 -4.49
C ASN A 311 7.27 -30.19 -5.07
N PRO A 312 7.44 -30.69 -6.30
CA PRO A 312 6.47 -31.62 -6.89
C PRO A 312 6.53 -33.05 -6.32
N TYR A 313 7.30 -33.31 -5.25
CA TYR A 313 7.30 -34.61 -4.60
C TYR A 313 6.15 -34.87 -3.64
N ASP A 314 5.55 -33.81 -3.10
CA ASP A 314 4.39 -33.97 -2.23
C ASP A 314 3.10 -34.22 -3.06
N TYR A 315 3.18 -34.13 -4.40
CA TYR A 315 2.00 -34.05 -5.28
C TYR A 315 2.20 -34.74 -6.65
N SER A 316 1.33 -35.69 -7.01
CA SER A 316 1.34 -36.40 -8.30
C SER A 316 1.10 -35.49 -9.52
N ALA A 317 0.38 -34.38 -9.35
CA ALA A 317 -0.06 -33.44 -10.38
C ALA A 317 0.79 -32.18 -10.54
N ALA A 318 1.77 -31.96 -9.68
CA ALA A 318 2.64 -30.80 -9.80
C ALA A 318 3.69 -31.04 -10.88
N GLN A 319 3.79 -30.11 -11.84
CA GLN A 319 4.91 -30.07 -12.79
C GLN A 319 5.84 -28.93 -12.44
N VAL A 320 7.12 -29.27 -12.32
CA VAL A 320 8.19 -28.28 -12.35
C VAL A 320 8.91 -28.41 -13.68
N GLN A 321 8.93 -27.32 -14.43
CA GLN A 321 9.77 -27.16 -15.61
C GLN A 321 10.87 -26.19 -15.28
N ILE A 322 12.10 -26.62 -15.51
CA ILE A 322 13.28 -25.79 -15.33
C ILE A 322 13.80 -25.44 -16.71
N GLN A 323 13.92 -24.15 -16.98
CA GLN A 323 14.50 -23.65 -18.19
C GLN A 323 15.83 -23.02 -17.87
N VAL A 324 16.91 -23.67 -18.29
CA VAL A 324 18.26 -23.09 -18.20
C VAL A 324 18.51 -22.34 -19.50
N ALA A 325 18.57 -21.02 -19.43
CA ALA A 325 18.92 -20.19 -20.56
C ALA A 325 20.36 -19.73 -20.42
N VAL A 326 21.15 -19.92 -21.48
CA VAL A 326 22.52 -19.44 -21.57
C VAL A 326 22.69 -18.51 -22.75
N ASN A 327 23.43 -17.42 -22.55
CA ASN A 327 23.86 -16.54 -23.63
C ASN A 327 25.35 -16.82 -23.88
N VAL A 328 25.68 -17.33 -25.08
CA VAL A 328 27.02 -17.80 -25.40
C VAL A 328 27.48 -17.31 -26.75
N GLN A 329 28.79 -17.02 -26.88
CA GLN A 329 29.48 -16.86 -28.15
C GLN A 329 30.58 -17.92 -28.26
N VAL A 330 30.66 -18.58 -29.41
CA VAL A 330 31.76 -19.49 -29.74
C VAL A 330 32.54 -18.91 -30.90
N ASP A 331 33.85 -18.75 -30.72
CA ASP A 331 34.77 -18.34 -31.77
C ASP A 331 35.53 -19.59 -32.26
N SER A 332 35.09 -20.17 -33.39
CA SER A 332 35.71 -21.37 -33.99
C SER A 332 35.85 -21.26 -35.51
N THR A 333 37.01 -21.67 -36.03
CA THR A 333 37.30 -21.79 -37.46
C THR A 333 37.42 -23.25 -37.94
N SER A 334 37.49 -24.22 -37.02
CA SER A 334 37.46 -25.66 -37.28
C SER A 334 37.13 -26.46 -36.01
N GLY A 335 36.57 -27.66 -36.17
CA GLY A 335 36.07 -28.50 -35.08
C GLY A 335 34.61 -28.19 -34.72
N THR A 336 33.93 -29.17 -34.10
CA THR A 336 32.53 -29.06 -33.65
C THR A 336 32.50 -29.03 -32.13
N PRO A 337 32.52 -27.85 -31.49
CA PRO A 337 32.43 -27.74 -30.05
C PRO A 337 30.99 -27.96 -29.59
N ILE A 338 30.87 -28.48 -28.36
CA ILE A 338 29.59 -28.89 -27.77
C ILE A 338 29.55 -28.37 -26.34
N LEU A 339 28.40 -27.83 -25.95
CA LEU A 339 28.06 -27.48 -24.57
C LEU A 339 26.99 -28.44 -24.06
N TRP A 340 27.29 -29.13 -22.97
CA TRP A 340 26.38 -30.05 -22.29
C TRP A 340 25.84 -29.42 -21.02
N LEU A 341 24.53 -29.54 -20.81
CA LEU A 341 23.91 -29.32 -19.51
C LEU A 341 23.78 -30.68 -18.81
N SER A 342 24.30 -30.76 -17.59
CA SER A 342 24.13 -31.89 -16.68
C SER A 342 23.45 -31.44 -15.40
N ILE A 343 22.73 -32.35 -14.77
CA ILE A 343 21.93 -32.12 -13.56
C ILE A 343 22.28 -33.20 -12.55
N ASP A 344 22.62 -32.81 -11.33
CA ASP A 344 22.96 -33.78 -10.28
C ASP A 344 21.70 -34.55 -9.83
N GLY A 345 21.79 -35.88 -9.78
CA GLY A 345 20.66 -36.76 -9.41
C GLY A 345 19.68 -37.07 -10.55
N GLY A 346 20.12 -36.96 -11.81
CA GLY A 346 19.36 -37.36 -13.00
C GLY A 346 19.89 -38.66 -13.63
N SER A 347 19.00 -39.53 -14.09
CA SER A 347 19.37 -40.67 -14.93
C SER A 347 19.54 -40.18 -16.37
N SER A 348 20.76 -39.80 -16.74
CA SER A 348 21.20 -39.62 -18.14
C SER A 348 20.68 -38.42 -18.96
N ALA A 349 20.04 -37.39 -18.39
CA ALA A 349 19.53 -36.24 -19.17
C ALA A 349 20.63 -35.19 -19.51
N VAL A 350 21.68 -35.61 -20.21
CA VAL A 350 22.64 -34.69 -20.83
C VAL A 350 21.98 -34.03 -22.04
N LYS A 351 21.53 -32.78 -21.92
CA LYS A 351 21.06 -32.00 -23.08
C LYS A 351 22.25 -31.32 -23.73
N ALA A 352 22.35 -31.37 -25.06
CA ALA A 352 23.52 -30.89 -25.80
C ALA A 352 23.18 -29.76 -26.76
N LEU A 353 24.02 -28.73 -26.78
CA LEU A 353 24.06 -27.69 -27.79
C LEU A 353 25.33 -27.84 -28.62
N THR A 354 25.18 -28.03 -29.93
CA THR A 354 26.29 -28.15 -30.87
C THR A 354 26.46 -26.84 -31.64
N PHE A 355 27.69 -26.33 -31.74
CA PHE A 355 27.96 -25.11 -32.50
C PHE A 355 28.64 -25.41 -33.83
N VAL A 356 28.38 -24.55 -34.81
CA VAL A 356 29.02 -24.58 -36.13
C VAL A 356 29.57 -23.19 -36.44
N GLY A 357 30.89 -23.08 -36.57
CA GLY A 357 31.56 -21.82 -36.89
C GLY A 357 31.53 -20.81 -35.73
N THR A 358 31.56 -19.53 -36.09
CA THR A 358 31.45 -18.42 -35.14
C THR A 358 29.99 -18.00 -35.00
N SER A 359 29.44 -18.04 -33.79
CA SER A 359 28.03 -17.74 -33.53
C SER A 359 27.84 -17.24 -32.09
N GLN A 360 26.92 -16.29 -31.92
CA GLN A 360 26.37 -15.89 -30.62
C GLN A 360 24.90 -16.26 -30.58
N THR A 361 24.46 -16.97 -29.53
CA THR A 361 23.08 -17.41 -29.40
C THR A 361 22.67 -17.45 -27.93
N THR A 362 21.40 -17.12 -27.67
CA THR A 362 20.74 -17.58 -26.45
C THR A 362 20.17 -18.97 -26.72
N HIS A 363 20.42 -19.91 -25.82
CA HIS A 363 19.86 -21.25 -25.92
C HIS A 363 19.17 -21.62 -24.61
N THR A 364 17.99 -22.22 -24.71
CA THR A 364 17.17 -22.64 -23.57
C THR A 364 17.02 -24.15 -23.57
N TRP A 365 17.48 -24.80 -22.51
CA TRP A 365 17.16 -26.20 -22.24
C TRP A 365 15.98 -26.30 -21.29
N THR A 366 14.96 -27.06 -21.68
CA THR A 366 13.85 -27.43 -20.79
C THR A 366 14.14 -28.78 -20.16
N VAL A 367 14.10 -28.81 -18.83
CA VAL A 367 14.18 -30.00 -18.00
C VAL A 367 12.79 -30.23 -17.42
N GLY A 368 12.17 -31.35 -17.80
CA GLY A 368 10.86 -31.74 -17.29
C GLY A 368 10.95 -32.81 -16.21
N ALA A 369 9.82 -33.17 -15.62
CA ALA A 369 9.73 -34.20 -14.59
C ALA A 369 10.32 -35.57 -15.02
N ALA A 370 10.32 -35.89 -16.32
CA ALA A 370 10.91 -37.14 -16.83
C ALA A 370 12.44 -37.13 -16.86
N ASP A 371 13.09 -35.96 -16.81
CA ASP A 371 14.54 -35.81 -16.84
C ASP A 371 15.17 -35.87 -15.43
N MET A 372 14.36 -36.01 -14.37
CA MET A 372 14.76 -35.89 -12.97
C MET A 372 14.47 -37.21 -12.23
N GLU A 373 15.48 -37.85 -11.59
CA GLU A 373 15.23 -39.09 -10.81
C GLU A 373 14.36 -38.83 -9.59
N VAL A 374 14.47 -37.60 -9.11
CA VAL A 374 13.78 -37.06 -7.96
C VAL A 374 13.00 -35.86 -8.50
N ARG A 375 11.65 -35.92 -8.52
CA ARG A 375 10.71 -34.77 -8.66
C ARG A 375 10.92 -33.64 -7.63
N LYS A 376 12.16 -33.24 -7.32
CA LYS A 376 12.55 -32.07 -6.52
C LYS A 376 13.43 -31.19 -7.40
N LEU A 377 13.34 -29.87 -7.28
CA LEU A 377 14.28 -28.98 -7.97
C LEU A 377 15.74 -29.45 -7.75
N PRO A 378 16.56 -29.57 -8.80
CA PRO A 378 17.95 -29.90 -8.68
C PRO A 378 18.66 -28.74 -8.00
N THR A 379 19.36 -29.04 -6.92
CA THR A 379 20.12 -28.06 -6.15
C THR A 379 21.48 -27.76 -6.78
N SER A 380 21.92 -28.56 -7.75
CA SER A 380 23.19 -28.41 -8.45
C SER A 380 23.08 -28.87 -9.91
N MET A 381 23.69 -28.10 -10.80
CA MET A 381 23.77 -28.34 -12.24
C MET A 381 25.18 -28.02 -12.74
N SER A 382 25.54 -28.53 -13.91
CA SER A 382 26.81 -28.19 -14.55
C SER A 382 26.69 -27.93 -16.04
N LEU A 383 27.50 -27.00 -16.52
CA LEU A 383 27.75 -26.78 -17.95
C LEU A 383 29.12 -27.34 -18.29
N TYR A 384 29.16 -28.34 -19.16
CA TYR A 384 30.39 -28.95 -19.64
C TYR A 384 30.67 -28.58 -21.10
N PHE A 385 31.69 -27.77 -21.31
CA PHE A 385 32.15 -27.37 -22.62
C PHE A 385 33.30 -28.26 -23.07
N PHE A 386 33.14 -28.95 -24.19
CA PHE A 386 34.18 -29.81 -24.75
C PHE A 386 34.13 -29.80 -26.28
N ARG A 387 35.11 -30.44 -26.89
CA ARG A 387 35.17 -30.65 -28.33
C ARG A 387 35.28 -32.13 -28.66
N ASN A 388 34.62 -32.55 -29.74
CA ASN A 388 34.59 -33.96 -30.13
C ASN A 388 35.77 -34.39 -31.04
N SER A 389 36.69 -33.46 -31.37
CA SER A 389 37.88 -33.74 -32.19
C SER A 389 39.14 -33.10 -31.60
N ALA A 390 40.27 -33.83 -31.65
CA ALA A 390 41.57 -33.36 -31.20
C ALA A 390 42.31 -32.49 -32.25
N THR A 391 41.81 -32.44 -33.49
CA THR A 391 42.42 -31.71 -34.61
C THR A 391 41.70 -30.38 -34.86
N GLY A 392 42.46 -29.30 -35.09
CA GLY A 392 41.90 -27.99 -35.46
C GLY A 392 42.54 -26.80 -34.74
N THR A 393 41.99 -25.61 -34.98
CA THR A 393 42.30 -24.35 -34.30
C THR A 393 41.75 -24.32 -32.87
N PRO A 394 42.31 -23.50 -31.96
CA PRO A 394 41.70 -23.26 -30.66
C PRO A 394 40.24 -22.83 -30.80
N VAL A 395 39.40 -23.29 -29.87
CA VAL A 395 38.00 -22.88 -29.77
C VAL A 395 37.82 -22.14 -28.46
N THR A 396 37.24 -20.95 -28.53
CA THR A 396 36.94 -20.13 -27.35
C THR A 396 35.43 -20.04 -27.15
N LEU A 397 34.98 -20.31 -25.92
CA LEU A 397 33.63 -20.03 -25.45
C LEU A 397 33.66 -18.72 -24.64
N LYS A 398 32.67 -17.87 -24.88
CA LYS A 398 32.28 -16.76 -24.01
C LYS A 398 30.87 -17.05 -23.51
N LEU A 399 30.68 -17.08 -22.20
CA LEU A 399 29.42 -17.31 -21.53
C LEU A 399 29.02 -16.02 -20.84
N PHE A 400 28.04 -15.33 -21.41
CA PHE A 400 27.54 -14.04 -20.93
C PHE A 400 26.54 -14.18 -19.80
N ASP A 401 25.71 -15.23 -19.82
CA ASP A 401 24.66 -15.38 -18.84
C ASP A 401 24.29 -16.85 -18.62
N VAL A 402 24.03 -17.22 -17.37
CA VAL A 402 23.35 -18.44 -16.95
C VAL A 402 22.20 -18.03 -16.04
N ARG A 403 20.98 -18.35 -16.47
CA ARG A 403 19.78 -18.13 -15.66
C ARG A 403 18.87 -19.34 -15.66
N VAL A 404 18.10 -19.45 -14.59
CA VAL A 404 17.17 -20.53 -14.36
C VAL A 404 15.77 -19.94 -14.26
N SER A 405 14.88 -20.37 -15.14
CA SER A 405 13.44 -20.06 -15.02
C SER A 405 12.75 -21.29 -14.48
N VAL A 406 11.93 -21.11 -13.46
CA VAL A 406 11.12 -22.17 -12.87
C VAL A 406 9.66 -21.88 -13.19
N VAL A 407 8.97 -22.90 -13.69
CA VAL A 407 7.52 -22.90 -13.83
C VAL A 407 7.01 -24.06 -12.98
N ALA A 408 6.36 -23.74 -11.87
CA ALA A 408 5.68 -24.69 -11.01
C ALA A 408 4.17 -24.54 -11.23
N GLN A 409 3.51 -25.64 -11.60
CA GLN A 409 2.07 -25.67 -11.84
C GLN A 409 1.42 -26.70 -10.93
N THR A 410 0.35 -26.32 -10.22
CA THR A 410 -0.33 -27.16 -9.21
C THR A 410 -1.33 -28.15 -9.81
N CYS A 411 -1.86 -27.89 -11.01
CA CYS A 411 -2.66 -28.85 -11.76
C CYS A 411 -2.40 -28.76 -13.27
N ILE A 412 -2.17 -29.91 -13.93
CA ILE A 412 -1.74 -30.00 -15.35
C ILE A 412 -2.91 -29.94 -16.33
N ALA A 413 -4.12 -30.26 -15.85
CA ALA A 413 -5.33 -30.29 -16.68
C ALA A 413 -6.26 -29.14 -16.27
N PRO A 414 -6.99 -28.54 -17.23
CA PRO A 414 -8.16 -27.73 -16.90
C PRO A 414 -9.04 -28.52 -15.92
N LEU A 415 -9.60 -27.85 -14.91
CA LEU A 415 -10.37 -28.47 -13.82
C LEU A 415 -11.39 -29.52 -14.30
N ALA A 416 -12.01 -29.27 -15.46
CA ALA A 416 -12.98 -30.16 -16.10
C ALA A 416 -12.43 -31.52 -16.57
N THR A 417 -11.12 -31.71 -16.61
CA THR A 417 -10.44 -32.89 -17.19
C THR A 417 -9.38 -33.50 -16.27
N ALA A 418 -9.20 -32.97 -15.06
CA ALA A 418 -8.27 -33.50 -14.07
C ALA A 418 -8.77 -34.83 -13.47
N SER A 419 -7.85 -35.75 -13.17
CA SER A 419 -8.17 -36.96 -12.41
C SER A 419 -8.39 -36.64 -10.93
N ASP A 420 -9.07 -37.53 -10.20
CA ASP A 420 -9.31 -37.37 -8.75
C ASP A 420 -8.01 -37.20 -7.94
N GLU A 421 -6.93 -37.89 -8.35
CA GLU A 421 -5.60 -37.77 -7.75
C GLU A 421 -5.02 -36.36 -8.00
N GLN A 422 -5.20 -35.82 -9.21
CA GLN A 422 -4.74 -34.48 -9.55
C GLN A 422 -5.51 -33.37 -8.83
N LEU A 423 -6.80 -33.59 -8.58
CA LEU A 423 -7.63 -32.69 -7.79
C LEU A 423 -7.22 -32.72 -6.31
N ALA A 424 -6.94 -33.90 -5.74
CA ALA A 424 -6.50 -34.03 -4.35
C ALA A 424 -5.19 -33.29 -4.08
N ASP A 425 -4.25 -33.35 -5.02
CA ASP A 425 -2.97 -32.64 -4.96
C ASP A 425 -3.12 -31.12 -5.05
N ALA A 426 -3.91 -30.64 -6.02
CA ALA A 426 -4.19 -29.21 -6.17
C ALA A 426 -4.79 -28.61 -4.88
N LYS A 427 -5.65 -29.38 -4.22
CA LYS A 427 -6.26 -29.03 -2.93
C LYS A 427 -5.27 -29.00 -1.78
N ALA A 428 -4.31 -29.92 -1.75
CA ALA A 428 -3.24 -29.92 -0.75
C ALA A 428 -2.33 -28.70 -0.90
N ILE A 429 -2.01 -28.29 -2.14
CA ILE A 429 -1.17 -27.10 -2.37
C ILE A 429 -1.85 -25.81 -1.91
N LYS A 430 -3.17 -25.66 -2.12
CA LYS A 430 -3.93 -24.53 -1.55
C LYS A 430 -3.83 -24.49 -0.01
N SER A 431 -3.78 -25.65 0.64
CA SER A 431 -3.67 -25.72 2.09
C SER A 431 -2.32 -25.24 2.63
N ASP A 432 -1.26 -25.39 1.83
CA ASP A 432 0.11 -24.98 2.16
C ASP A 432 0.39 -23.50 1.95
N VAL A 433 -0.45 -22.78 1.21
CA VAL A 433 -0.36 -21.32 1.08
C VAL A 433 -0.61 -20.67 2.46
N GLU A 434 0.45 -20.32 3.18
CA GLU A 434 0.35 -19.72 4.51
C GLU A 434 -0.23 -18.29 4.45
N ARG A 435 0.29 -17.48 3.53
CA ARG A 435 -0.11 -16.07 3.32
C ARG A 435 -0.05 -15.71 1.85
N LEU A 436 -0.99 -14.85 1.45
CA LEU A 436 -0.99 -14.20 0.16
C LEU A 436 -0.55 -12.74 0.31
N TYR A 437 0.01 -12.19 -0.75
CA TYR A 437 0.46 -10.80 -0.82
C TYR A 437 -0.06 -10.13 -2.08
N CYS A 438 -0.23 -8.81 -2.04
CA CYS A 438 -0.62 -8.03 -3.20
C CYS A 438 0.19 -6.74 -3.29
N GLY A 439 0.53 -6.35 -4.51
CA GLY A 439 1.28 -5.14 -4.81
C GLY A 439 0.44 -4.03 -5.44
N GLY A 440 -0.89 -4.05 -5.30
CA GLY A 440 -1.77 -3.02 -5.87
C GLY A 440 -1.98 -1.83 -4.93
N ASP A 441 -1.95 -0.61 -5.46
CA ASP A 441 -1.96 0.63 -4.66
C ASP A 441 -3.29 0.92 -3.94
N GLY A 442 -4.36 0.19 -4.27
CA GLY A 442 -5.66 0.32 -3.62
C GLY A 442 -6.42 1.59 -4.03
N LEU A 443 -6.72 2.44 -3.06
CA LEU A 443 -7.56 3.62 -3.26
C LEU A 443 -6.83 4.74 -4.03
N THR A 444 -7.49 5.27 -5.05
CA THR A 444 -7.00 6.42 -5.83
C THR A 444 -7.46 7.75 -5.23
N ARG A 445 -6.84 8.83 -5.71
CA ARG A 445 -7.20 10.21 -5.35
C ARG A 445 -8.69 10.47 -5.55
N ALA A 446 -9.37 11.01 -4.54
CA ALA A 446 -10.79 11.36 -4.62
C ALA A 446 -11.04 12.69 -5.35
N TRP A 447 -10.00 13.50 -5.57
CA TRP A 447 -10.10 14.81 -6.23
C TRP A 447 -9.56 14.83 -7.67
N SER A 448 -8.92 13.75 -8.13
CA SER A 448 -8.34 13.62 -9.48
C SER A 448 -8.23 12.16 -9.89
N SER A 449 -7.63 11.87 -11.04
CA SER A 449 -7.19 10.52 -11.39
C SER A 449 -5.82 10.19 -10.75
N GLY A 450 -5.48 8.90 -10.69
CA GLY A 450 -4.17 8.39 -10.26
C GLY A 450 -4.10 7.89 -8.81
N ALA A 451 -3.10 7.08 -8.51
CA ALA A 451 -2.83 6.54 -7.18
C ALA A 451 -2.38 7.64 -6.18
N CYS A 452 -2.55 7.37 -4.89
CA CYS A 452 -2.05 8.22 -3.81
C CYS A 452 -0.69 7.71 -3.34
N ASP A 453 0.38 8.00 -4.09
CA ASP A 453 1.70 7.42 -3.84
C ASP A 453 2.45 8.13 -2.72
N ASP A 454 2.19 9.41 -2.55
CA ASP A 454 2.90 10.26 -1.59
C ASP A 454 2.07 10.45 -0.30
N VAL A 455 2.74 10.58 0.86
CA VAL A 455 2.10 10.59 2.19
C VAL A 455 1.02 11.67 2.33
N GLN A 456 1.25 12.87 1.78
CA GLN A 456 0.29 13.98 1.81
C GLN A 456 -0.97 13.70 0.98
N GLU A 457 -0.84 12.91 -0.09
CA GLU A 457 -1.97 12.52 -0.94
C GLU A 457 -2.85 11.52 -0.20
N ILE A 458 -2.23 10.52 0.44
CA ILE A 458 -2.94 9.55 1.29
C ILE A 458 -3.72 10.28 2.39
N HIS A 459 -3.08 11.24 3.06
CA HIS A 459 -3.72 12.03 4.11
C HIS A 459 -4.92 12.84 3.58
N ARG A 460 -4.77 13.50 2.43
CA ARG A 460 -5.84 14.29 1.81
C ARG A 460 -7.01 13.39 1.38
N ASP A 461 -6.73 12.23 0.80
CA ASP A 461 -7.78 11.29 0.39
C ASP A 461 -8.55 10.75 1.60
N ALA A 462 -7.83 10.36 2.65
CA ALA A 462 -8.46 9.86 3.88
C ALA A 462 -9.40 10.92 4.51
N LEU A 463 -9.02 12.19 4.49
CA LEU A 463 -9.88 13.29 4.94
C LEU A 463 -11.14 13.46 4.08
N ILE A 464 -11.01 13.37 2.75
CA ILE A 464 -12.16 13.50 1.84
C ILE A 464 -13.10 12.30 2.01
N ARG A 465 -12.54 11.10 1.90
CA ARG A 465 -13.29 9.84 1.80
C ARG A 465 -13.96 9.45 3.10
N PHE A 466 -13.26 9.60 4.22
CA PHE A 466 -13.74 9.11 5.51
C PHE A 466 -14.23 10.22 6.43
N ALA A 467 -13.68 11.43 6.33
CA ALA A 467 -14.06 12.56 7.19
C ALA A 467 -14.97 13.59 6.48
N GLY A 468 -15.31 13.38 5.20
CA GLY A 468 -16.24 14.23 4.46
C GLY A 468 -15.67 15.61 4.08
N MET A 469 -14.34 15.76 4.03
CA MET A 469 -13.73 17.00 3.51
C MET A 469 -14.09 17.20 2.04
N THR A 470 -14.24 18.46 1.62
CA THR A 470 -14.50 18.81 0.23
C THR A 470 -13.31 18.47 -0.68
N THR A 471 -13.57 18.32 -1.98
CA THR A 471 -12.52 18.07 -2.98
C THR A 471 -11.75 19.33 -3.40
N SER A 472 -12.16 20.52 -2.95
CA SER A 472 -11.43 21.77 -3.15
C SER A 472 -10.00 21.66 -2.61
N THR A 473 -9.06 22.34 -3.27
CA THR A 473 -7.65 22.36 -2.84
C THR A 473 -7.52 23.10 -1.52
N PRO A 474 -7.05 22.45 -0.44
CA PRO A 474 -6.82 23.10 0.84
C PRO A 474 -5.72 24.16 0.75
N ASP A 475 -5.80 25.17 1.61
CA ASP A 475 -4.74 26.19 1.70
C ASP A 475 -3.40 25.53 2.06
N GLY A 476 -2.32 25.99 1.41
CA GLY A 476 -0.98 25.42 1.56
C GLY A 476 -0.73 24.05 0.92
N TYR A 477 -1.76 23.35 0.39
CA TYR A 477 -1.58 22.00 -0.17
C TYR A 477 -0.68 21.99 -1.42
N SER A 478 -0.87 22.91 -2.36
CA SER A 478 -0.06 22.92 -3.61
C SER A 478 1.43 23.11 -3.36
N ASP A 479 1.80 23.95 -2.40
CA ASP A 479 3.18 24.14 -1.99
C ASP A 479 3.72 22.89 -1.26
N LEU A 480 2.88 22.27 -0.41
CA LEU A 480 3.23 21.04 0.30
C LEU A 480 3.50 19.89 -0.67
N ASP A 481 2.61 19.71 -1.63
CA ASP A 481 2.66 18.63 -2.62
C ASP A 481 3.95 18.71 -3.45
N THR A 482 4.34 19.94 -3.82
CA THR A 482 5.64 20.18 -4.46
C THR A 482 6.80 19.87 -3.51
N ALA A 483 6.74 20.33 -2.26
CA ALA A 483 7.83 20.17 -1.28
C ALA A 483 7.98 18.74 -0.72
N ARG A 484 6.98 17.88 -0.93
CA ARG A 484 6.95 16.48 -0.48
C ARG A 484 6.80 15.50 -1.64
N SER A 485 7.02 15.96 -2.86
CA SER A 485 7.07 15.07 -4.02
C SER A 485 8.12 13.98 -3.78
N GLY A 486 7.69 12.72 -3.87
CA GLY A 486 8.54 11.56 -3.63
C GLY A 486 8.66 11.12 -2.17
N PHE A 487 7.93 11.75 -1.24
CA PHE A 487 7.74 11.21 0.11
C PHE A 487 6.73 10.06 0.01
N LYS A 488 7.20 8.90 -0.47
CA LYS A 488 6.38 7.73 -0.74
C LYS A 488 5.75 7.19 0.54
N GLY A 489 4.43 7.01 0.50
CA GLY A 489 3.62 6.45 1.58
C GLY A 489 3.13 5.06 1.20
N ARG A 490 2.93 4.20 2.20
CA ARG A 490 2.25 2.91 2.09
C ARG A 490 1.41 2.69 3.35
N LEU A 491 0.11 2.51 3.18
CA LEU A 491 -0.84 2.30 4.26
C LEU A 491 -1.66 1.04 3.96
N TRP A 492 -1.71 0.12 4.91
CA TRP A 492 -2.56 -1.07 4.89
C TRP A 492 -3.20 -1.26 6.26
N LEU A 493 -4.53 -1.30 6.29
CA LEU A 493 -5.33 -1.47 7.51
C LEU A 493 -6.41 -2.53 7.27
N HIS A 494 -6.33 -3.66 7.98
CA HIS A 494 -7.30 -4.77 7.92
C HIS A 494 -8.22 -4.85 9.15
N LYS A 495 -7.98 -3.99 10.15
CA LYS A 495 -8.77 -3.89 11.38
C LYS A 495 -9.06 -2.43 11.69
N PRO A 496 -10.22 -2.09 12.28
CA PRO A 496 -10.58 -0.72 12.59
C PRO A 496 -9.54 -0.03 13.47
N VAL A 497 -9.00 1.07 12.98
CA VAL A 497 -8.13 2.00 13.71
C VAL A 497 -8.79 3.38 13.68
N PRO A 498 -8.77 4.16 14.79
CA PRO A 498 -9.28 5.52 14.78
C PRO A 498 -8.64 6.37 13.67
N LEU A 499 -9.47 7.01 12.84
CA LEU A 499 -8.99 7.80 11.70
C LEU A 499 -8.01 8.89 12.13
N ARG A 500 -8.24 9.49 13.31
CA ARG A 500 -7.33 10.44 13.95
C ARG A 500 -5.90 9.90 14.06
N GLU A 501 -5.73 8.66 14.51
CA GLU A 501 -4.40 8.07 14.72
C GLU A 501 -3.68 7.87 13.38
N VAL A 502 -4.42 7.46 12.35
CA VAL A 502 -3.90 7.32 10.98
C VAL A 502 -3.46 8.67 10.43
N LEU A 503 -4.29 9.72 10.55
CA LEU A 503 -3.98 11.07 10.08
C LEU A 503 -2.77 11.65 10.83
N GLU A 504 -2.73 11.53 12.16
CA GLU A 504 -1.60 12.02 12.97
C GLU A 504 -0.28 11.32 12.61
N ARG A 505 -0.33 10.02 12.28
CA ARG A 505 0.83 9.26 11.80
C ARG A 505 1.31 9.76 10.43
N LEU A 506 0.41 9.95 9.48
CA LEU A 506 0.74 10.46 8.15
C LEU A 506 1.31 11.89 8.20
N GLN A 507 0.77 12.75 9.05
CA GLN A 507 1.32 14.09 9.30
C GLN A 507 2.77 14.04 9.79
N PHE A 508 3.07 13.15 10.72
CA PHE A 508 4.40 12.97 11.27
C PHE A 508 5.39 12.44 10.21
N GLU A 509 5.02 11.38 9.50
CA GLU A 509 5.84 10.78 8.44
C GLU A 509 6.05 11.74 7.26
N GLY A 510 5.03 12.51 6.89
CA GLY A 510 5.07 13.51 5.82
C GLY A 510 5.63 14.88 6.22
N GLN A 511 5.95 15.08 7.50
CA GLN A 511 6.46 16.33 8.06
C GLN A 511 5.61 17.56 7.72
N PHE A 512 4.30 17.45 7.94
CA PHE A 512 3.33 18.52 7.77
C PHE A 512 2.26 18.48 8.85
N ILE A 513 1.53 19.58 8.99
CA ILE A 513 0.47 19.72 9.98
C ILE A 513 -0.80 20.13 9.25
N PHE A 514 -1.87 19.36 9.44
CA PHE A 514 -3.20 19.74 8.99
C PHE A 514 -3.96 20.45 10.13
N THR A 515 -4.71 21.48 9.77
CA THR A 515 -5.57 22.21 10.70
C THR A 515 -6.72 22.86 9.95
N TRP A 516 -7.75 23.28 10.70
CA TRP A 516 -8.85 24.07 10.17
C TRP A 516 -8.60 25.55 10.47
N ALA A 517 -8.72 26.38 9.43
CA ALA A 517 -8.78 27.82 9.56
C ALA A 517 -10.04 28.24 10.34
N ALA A 518 -10.07 29.49 10.79
CA ALA A 518 -11.14 29.96 11.68
C ALA A 518 -12.52 30.03 11.00
N ASP A 519 -12.54 30.17 9.69
CA ASP A 519 -13.70 30.07 8.79
C ASP A 519 -14.17 28.63 8.56
N GLY A 520 -13.38 27.64 8.94
CA GLY A 520 -13.66 26.23 8.70
C GLY A 520 -13.03 25.68 7.42
N ASP A 521 -12.13 26.43 6.77
CA ASP A 521 -11.41 25.94 5.59
C ASP A 521 -10.21 25.07 5.98
N PRO A 522 -9.93 23.98 5.23
CA PRO A 522 -8.82 23.09 5.51
C PRO A 522 -7.47 23.74 5.14
N ARG A 523 -6.45 23.55 5.96
CA ARG A 523 -5.11 24.13 5.76
C ARG A 523 -3.99 23.16 6.12
N TYR A 524 -2.97 23.12 5.27
CA TYR A 524 -1.69 22.46 5.53
C TYR A 524 -0.61 23.47 5.90
N ILE A 525 0.21 23.12 6.88
CA ILE A 525 1.34 23.92 7.38
C ILE A 525 2.57 23.02 7.39
N PHE A 526 3.67 23.49 6.82
CA PHE A 526 4.92 22.76 6.79
C PHE A 526 6.09 23.75 6.71
N VAL A 527 7.29 23.28 7.06
CA VAL A 527 8.51 24.06 6.86
C VAL A 527 8.94 23.89 5.40
N LYS A 528 8.99 25.00 4.66
CA LYS A 528 9.52 25.02 3.30
C LYS A 528 11.01 24.66 3.35
N SER A 529 11.38 23.63 2.59
CA SER A 529 12.76 23.17 2.40
C SER A 529 13.56 24.12 1.53
#